data_AF-A0A658NRD0-F1
#
_entry.id   AF-A0A658NRD0-F1
#
_cell.length_a   1.000
_cell.length_b   1.000
_cell.length_c   1.000
_cell.angle_alpha   90.00
_cell.angle_beta   90.00
_cell.angle_gamma   90.00
#
_symmetry.space_group_name_H-M   'P 1'
#
loop_
_entity.id
_entity.type
_entity.pdbx_description
1 polymer ?
#
loop_
_entity_poly.entity_id
_entity_poly.type
_entity_poly.pdbx_seq_one_letter_code
_entity_poly.pdbx_strand_id
1 'polypeptide(L)'
;VVAPTGIERVRFDNLLAVSDVLSVHASLTDASRGFIDKRAFARMKEGVYFVNTARGELIDESALLSALNSGRVAAAAMDVLSGEP
;
A
#
# COMPACT_ATOMS: atom_id res chain seq x y z
N VAL A 1 -17.05 10.98 -10.49
CA VAL A 1 -16.21 12.15 -10.14
C VAL A 1 -15.11 12.26 -11.19
N VAL A 2 -14.83 13.42 -11.78
CA VAL A 2 -13.70 13.62 -12.73
C VAL A 2 -12.39 13.77 -11.95
N ALA A 3 -11.25 13.36 -12.49
CA ALA A 3 -9.97 13.47 -11.78
C ALA A 3 -9.44 14.90 -11.90
N PRO A 4 -8.83 15.49 -10.85
CA PRO A 4 -8.14 16.77 -10.99
C PRO A 4 -7.05 16.73 -12.08
N THR A 5 -6.72 17.90 -12.64
CA THR A 5 -5.64 18.02 -13.64
C THR A 5 -4.33 17.45 -13.10
N GLY A 6 -3.65 16.63 -13.91
CA GLY A 6 -2.42 15.95 -13.53
C GLY A 6 -2.62 14.65 -12.73
N ILE A 7 -3.87 14.24 -12.48
CA ILE A 7 -4.19 12.97 -11.82
C ILE A 7 -4.86 12.02 -12.82
N GLU A 8 -4.26 10.86 -13.01
CA GLU A 8 -4.86 9.76 -13.76
C GLU A 8 -5.50 8.75 -12.80
N ARG A 9 -6.77 8.40 -13.04
CA ARG A 9 -7.38 7.28 -12.31
C ARG A 9 -7.07 5.98 -13.01
N VAL A 10 -6.36 5.12 -12.30
CA VAL A 10 -6.00 3.78 -12.77
C VAL A 10 -6.69 2.70 -11.95
N ARG A 11 -6.69 1.47 -12.47
CA ARG A 11 -7.08 0.29 -11.68
C ARG A 11 -6.02 -0.01 -10.62
N PHE A 12 -6.42 -0.64 -9.53
CA PHE A 12 -5.53 -0.98 -8.41
C PHE A 12 -4.29 -1.77 -8.86
N ASP A 13 -4.48 -2.83 -9.65
CA ASP A 13 -3.36 -3.62 -10.18
C ASP A 13 -2.35 -2.78 -10.99
N ASN A 14 -2.85 -1.82 -11.79
CA ASN A 14 -1.98 -0.92 -12.55
C ASN A 14 -1.25 0.04 -11.61
N LEU A 15 -1.94 0.58 -10.60
CA LEU A 15 -1.34 1.45 -9.59
C LEU A 15 -0.14 0.75 -8.92
N LEU A 16 -0.33 -0.50 -8.49
CA LEU A 16 0.75 -1.30 -7.89
C LEU A 16 1.93 -1.49 -8.84
N ALA A 17 1.67 -1.87 -10.09
CA ALA A 17 2.70 -2.22 -11.06
C ALA A 17 3.58 -1.04 -11.51
N VAL A 18 3.04 0.19 -11.48
CA VAL A 18 3.74 1.37 -12.05
C VAL A 18 4.32 2.31 -10.99
N SER A 19 3.90 2.20 -9.72
CA SER A 19 4.29 3.16 -8.69
C SER A 19 5.70 2.91 -8.16
N ASP A 20 6.54 3.95 -8.17
CA ASP A 20 7.82 3.99 -7.44
C ASP A 20 7.63 4.29 -5.94
N VAL A 21 6.58 5.07 -5.65
CA VAL A 21 6.15 5.40 -4.29
C VAL A 21 4.65 5.13 -4.21
N LEU A 22 4.22 4.36 -3.22
CA LEU A 22 2.81 4.08 -2.96
C LEU A 22 2.41 4.64 -1.59
N SER A 23 1.46 5.58 -1.58
CA SER A 23 0.90 6.17 -0.36
C SER A 23 -0.57 5.78 -0.20
N VAL A 24 -0.95 5.30 0.99
CA VAL A 24 -2.30 4.81 1.27
C VAL A 24 -3.14 5.90 1.94
N HIS A 25 -4.22 6.31 1.26
CA HIS A 25 -5.21 7.27 1.75
C HIS A 25 -6.62 6.72 1.52
N ALA A 26 -6.92 5.59 2.15
CA ALA A 26 -8.21 4.90 2.03
C ALA A 26 -8.89 4.76 3.40
N SER A 27 -10.22 4.72 3.39
CA SER A 27 -10.99 4.40 4.59
C SER A 27 -10.93 2.90 4.88
N LEU A 28 -10.82 2.55 6.17
CA LEU A 28 -10.98 1.16 6.61
C LEU A 28 -12.45 0.77 6.54
N THR A 29 -12.72 -0.30 5.81
CA THR A 29 -14.02 -0.94 5.62
C THR A 29 -13.79 -2.45 5.61
N ASP A 30 -14.85 -3.25 5.66
CA ASP A 30 -14.72 -4.71 5.56
C ASP A 30 -14.08 -5.15 4.23
N ALA A 31 -14.32 -4.40 3.15
CA ALA A 31 -13.75 -4.71 1.83
C ALA A 31 -12.30 -4.25 1.66
N SER A 32 -11.84 -3.25 2.42
CA SER A 32 -10.47 -2.72 2.34
C SER A 32 -9.54 -3.26 3.41
N ARG A 33 -10.06 -4.02 4.38
CA ARG A 33 -9.23 -4.63 5.42
C ARG A 33 -8.24 -5.62 4.79
N GLY A 34 -6.95 -5.43 5.06
CA GLY A 34 -5.87 -6.27 4.56
C GLY A 34 -5.74 -6.29 3.03
N PHE A 35 -6.26 -5.30 2.30
CA PHE A 35 -6.21 -5.28 0.84
C PHE A 35 -4.79 -5.05 0.28
N ILE A 36 -3.90 -4.47 1.08
CA ILE A 36 -2.46 -4.50 0.83
C ILE A 36 -1.89 -5.77 1.47
N ASP A 37 -2.07 -6.88 0.76
CA ASP A 37 -1.62 -8.21 1.16
C ASP A 37 -0.31 -8.61 0.44
N LYS A 38 0.13 -9.86 0.66
CA LYS A 38 1.29 -10.43 -0.02
C LYS A 38 1.19 -10.37 -1.55
N ARG A 39 -0.01 -10.53 -2.12
CA ARG A 39 -0.22 -10.48 -3.58
C ARG A 39 -0.10 -9.05 -4.09
N ALA A 40 -0.57 -8.07 -3.33
CA ALA A 40 -0.39 -6.66 -3.63
C ALA A 40 1.10 -6.29 -3.66
N PHE A 41 1.86 -6.62 -2.61
CA PHE A 41 3.31 -6.36 -2.56
C PHE A 41 4.07 -7.05 -3.70
N ALA A 42 3.72 -8.28 -4.06
CA ALA A 42 4.37 -9.01 -5.16
C ALA A 42 4.17 -8.35 -6.54
N ARG A 43 3.11 -7.56 -6.71
CA ARG A 43 2.83 -6.81 -7.94
C ARG A 43 3.50 -5.44 -7.98
N MET A 44 4.02 -4.96 -6.86
CA MET A 44 4.73 -3.69 -6.81
C MET A 44 6.10 -3.80 -7.48
N LYS A 45 6.65 -2.66 -7.91
CA LYS A 45 8.03 -2.57 -8.37
C LYS A 45 9.00 -3.03 -7.27
N GLU A 46 10.09 -3.67 -7.67
CA GLU A 46 11.18 -3.99 -6.73
C GLU A 46 11.78 -2.69 -6.20
N GLY A 47 12.00 -2.60 -4.89
CA GLY A 47 12.50 -1.39 -4.23
C GLY A 47 11.49 -0.25 -4.10
N VAL A 48 10.18 -0.53 -4.15
CA VAL A 48 9.14 0.49 -3.94
C VAL A 48 9.24 1.12 -2.55
N TYR A 49 8.94 2.42 -2.44
CA TYR A 49 8.73 3.09 -1.15
C TYR A 49 7.25 3.04 -0.76
N PHE A 50 6.97 2.57 0.44
CA PHE A 50 5.59 2.41 0.93
C PHE A 50 5.28 3.37 2.07
N VAL A 51 4.13 4.04 2.02
CA VAL A 51 3.69 4.99 3.04
C VAL A 51 2.24 4.70 3.45
N ASN A 52 1.99 4.59 4.75
CA ASN A 52 0.64 4.51 5.30
C ASN A 52 0.45 5.48 6.45
N THR A 53 -0.45 6.46 6.25
CA THR A 53 -0.91 7.39 7.29
C THR A 53 -2.42 7.24 7.53
N ALA A 54 -3.02 6.12 7.09
CA ALA A 54 -4.47 5.91 7.15
C ALA A 54 -4.86 5.03 8.34
N ARG A 55 -4.93 3.71 8.15
CA ARG A 55 -5.23 2.71 9.20
C ARG A 55 -4.30 1.53 9.05
N GLY A 56 -3.84 0.95 10.16
CA GLY A 56 -2.93 -0.19 10.14
C GLY A 56 -3.56 -1.41 9.48
N GLU A 57 -4.84 -1.66 9.74
CA GLU A 57 -5.56 -2.87 9.30
C GLU A 57 -5.91 -2.90 7.81
N LEU A 58 -5.53 -1.86 7.07
CA LEU A 58 -5.52 -1.87 5.62
C LEU A 58 -4.38 -2.75 5.05
N ILE A 59 -3.34 -2.98 5.85
CA ILE A 59 -2.11 -3.66 5.46
C ILE A 59 -2.04 -4.99 6.20
N ASP A 60 -1.66 -6.05 5.50
CA ASP A 60 -1.14 -7.25 6.14
C ASP A 60 0.32 -6.99 6.57
N GLU A 61 0.53 -6.72 7.86
CA GLU A 61 1.84 -6.39 8.41
C GLU A 61 2.87 -7.53 8.25
N SER A 62 2.40 -8.79 8.27
CA SER A 62 3.28 -9.93 8.05
C SER A 62 3.78 -9.98 6.61
N ALA A 63 2.92 -9.60 5.67
CA ALA A 63 3.28 -9.45 4.27
C ALA A 63 4.21 -8.25 4.05
N LEU A 64 3.97 -7.12 4.72
CA LEU A 64 4.85 -5.95 4.66
C LEU A 64 6.25 -6.29 5.19
N LEU A 65 6.35 -6.95 6.34
CA LEU A 65 7.62 -7.40 6.91
C LEU A 65 8.36 -8.33 5.95
N SER A 66 7.65 -9.28 5.34
CA SER A 66 8.23 -10.19 4.34
C SER A 66 8.73 -9.42 3.11
N ALA A 67 7.97 -8.43 2.64
CA ALA A 67 8.33 -7.62 1.48
C ALA A 67 9.57 -6.74 1.76
N LEU A 68 9.67 -6.16 2.96
CA LEU A 68 10.86 -5.44 3.43
C LEU A 68 12.09 -6.36 3.49
N ASN A 69 11.96 -7.52 4.14
CA ASN A 69 13.07 -8.48 4.26
C ASN A 69 13.56 -8.98 2.90
N SER A 70 12.67 -9.09 1.91
CA SER A 70 13.01 -9.52 0.56
C SER A 70 13.64 -8.44 -0.33
N GLY A 71 13.55 -7.16 0.06
CA GLY A 71 13.95 -6.03 -0.79
C GLY A 71 12.87 -5.53 -1.75
N ARG A 72 11.73 -6.25 -1.87
CA ARG A 72 10.58 -5.81 -2.67
C ARG A 72 10.12 -4.41 -2.27
N VAL A 73 10.04 -4.15 -0.97
CA VAL A 73 9.83 -2.80 -0.42
C VAL A 73 11.17 -2.32 0.11
N ALA A 74 11.67 -1.19 -0.40
CA ALA A 74 12.95 -0.63 0.01
C ALA A 74 12.86 0.02 1.41
N ALA A 75 11.75 0.70 1.68
CA ALA A 75 11.45 1.28 2.98
C ALA A 75 9.94 1.48 3.14
N ALA A 76 9.49 1.43 4.39
CA ALA A 76 8.10 1.68 4.75
C ALA A 76 8.03 2.77 5.83
N ALA A 77 7.18 3.77 5.62
CA ALA A 77 6.81 4.76 6.63
C ALA A 77 5.38 4.47 7.09
N MET A 78 5.22 4.08 8.35
CA MET A 78 3.94 3.74 8.97
C MET A 78 3.70 4.70 10.12
N ASP A 79 2.64 5.52 10.02
CA ASP A 79 2.16 6.36 11.13
C ASP A 79 1.22 5.59 12.07
N VAL A 80 0.69 4.46 11.57
CA VAL A 80 -0.29 3.62 12.25
C VAL A 80 0.02 2.14 12.09
N LEU A 81 -0.20 1.36 13.15
CA LEU A 81 -0.14 -0.10 13.17
C LEU A 81 -1.50 -0.70 13.56
N SER A 82 -1.70 -1.98 13.27
CA SER A 82 -2.91 -2.70 13.62
C SER A 82 -3.04 -2.83 15.14
N GLY A 83 -4.22 -2.47 15.66
CA GLY A 83 -4.50 -2.50 17.09
C GLY A 83 -3.97 -1.30 17.88
N GLU A 84 -3.44 -0.27 17.22
CA GLU A 84 -3.25 1.04 17.85
C GLU A 84 -4.60 1.70 18.20
N PRO A 85 -4.68 2.45 19.32
CA PRO A 85 -5.94 3.00 19.85
C PRO A 85 -6.62 4.05 18.95
#